data_AF-A0A7X9FVB6-F1
#
_entry.id   AF-A0A7X9FVB6-F1
#
_cell.length_a   1.000
_cell.length_b   1.000
_cell.length_c   1.000
_cell.angle_alpha   90.00
_cell.angle_beta   90.00
_cell.angle_gamma   90.00
#
_symmetry.space_group_name_H-M   'P 1'
#
loop_
_entity.id
_entity.type
_entity.pdbx_description
1 polymer ?
#
loop_
_entity_poly.entity_id
_entity_poly.type
_entity_poly.pdbx_seq_one_letter_code
_entity_poly.pdbx_strand_id
1 'polypeptide(L)' 'SPLITASMIEASEFPELSQKYDVMGVPKSIFNETITLEGAVPEEVYLEQVLKAADEQVS' A
#
# COMPACT_ATOMS: atom_id res chain seq x y z
N SER A 1 -13.10 -8.74 -5.81
CA SER A 1 -12.54 -10.06 -5.46
C SER A 1 -12.85 -10.34 -4.00
N PRO A 2 -13.28 -11.55 -3.61
CA PRO A 2 -13.42 -11.89 -2.19
C PRO A 2 -12.06 -12.04 -1.47
N LEU A 3 -10.95 -12.13 -2.22
CA LEU A 3 -9.61 -12.39 -1.69
C LEU A 3 -8.78 -11.11 -1.45
N ILE A 4 -9.29 -9.93 -1.81
CA ILE A 4 -8.56 -8.66 -1.69
C ILE A 4 -9.42 -7.69 -0.88
N THR A 5 -8.85 -7.17 0.21
CA THR A 5 -9.41 -6.07 0.98
C THR A 5 -8.53 -4.84 0.80
N ALA A 6 -9.16 -3.67 0.76
CA ALA A 6 -8.45 -2.40 0.62
C ALA A 6 -9.22 -1.30 1.37
N SER A 7 -8.51 -0.28 1.80
CA SER A 7 -9.09 0.90 2.43
C SER A 7 -8.31 2.13 1.98
N MET A 8 -9.03 3.21 1.72
CA MET A 8 -8.45 4.53 1.47
C MET A 8 -8.40 5.29 2.79
N ILE A 9 -7.26 5.91 3.08
CA ILE A 9 -7.05 6.70 4.29
C ILE A 9 -6.63 8.11 3.85
N GLU A 10 -7.28 9.14 4.39
CA GLU A 10 -6.79 10.51 4.25
C GLU A 10 -5.66 10.74 5.26
N ALA A 11 -4.42 10.77 4.78
CA ALA A 11 -3.22 11.05 5.56
C ALA A 11 -3.35 12.27 6.50
N SER A 12 -4.05 13.34 6.09
CA SER A 12 -4.20 14.53 6.94
C SER A 12 -5.14 14.34 8.13
N GLU A 13 -6.09 13.41 8.04
CA GLU A 13 -7.03 13.07 9.13
C GLU A 13 -6.43 12.07 10.13
N PHE A 14 -5.39 11.33 9.72
CA PHE A 14 -4.75 10.30 10.55
C PHE A 14 -3.23 10.51 10.69
N PRO A 15 -2.76 11.57 11.37
CA PRO A 15 -1.32 11.88 11.51
C PRO A 15 -0.50 10.74 12.15
N GLU A 16 -1.10 9.97 13.07
CA GLU A 16 -0.43 8.83 13.71
C GLU A 16 -0.15 7.70 12.71
N LEU A 17 -1.08 7.43 11.79
CA LEU A 17 -0.86 6.44 10.72
C LEU A 17 0.16 6.95 9.72
N SER A 18 0.11 8.23 9.38
CA SER A 18 1.11 8.88 8.52
C SER A 18 2.52 8.77 9.10
N GLN A 19 2.68 8.93 10.43
CA GLN A 19 3.96 8.66 11.11
C GLN A 19 4.31 7.18 11.13
N LYS A 20 3.37 6.28 11.50
CA LYS A 20 3.61 4.83 11.56
C LYS A 20 4.17 4.27 10.25
N TYR A 21 3.68 4.77 9.11
CA TYR A 21 4.05 4.28 7.78
C TYR A 21 5.00 5.21 7.01
N ASP A 22 5.62 6.17 7.69
CA ASP A 22 6.56 7.15 7.11
C ASP A 22 6.00 7.75 5.81
N VAL A 23 4.77 8.27 5.86
CA VAL A 23 4.10 8.92 4.73
C VAL A 23 4.72 10.31 4.54
N MET A 24 5.69 10.41 3.64
CA MET A 24 6.30 11.68 3.25
C MET A 24 5.64 12.34 2.04
N GLY A 25 4.85 11.57 1.29
CA GLY A 25 4.12 12.04 0.11
C GLY A 25 2.91 11.16 -0.20
N VAL A 26 1.92 11.73 -0.87
CA VAL A 26 0.70 11.04 -1.30
C VAL A 26 0.56 11.09 -2.83
N PRO A 27 -0.03 10.05 -3.47
CA PRO A 27 -0.54 8.82 -2.86
C PRO A 27 0.59 7.87 -2.42
N LYS A 28 0.35 7.09 -1.36
CA LYS A 28 1.20 5.97 -0.91
C LYS A 28 0.32 4.76 -0.64
N SER A 29 0.66 3.63 -1.26
CA SER A 29 0.00 2.34 -1.02
C SER A 29 0.88 1.46 -0.16
N ILE A 30 0.25 0.75 0.78
CA ILE A 30 0.90 -0.20 1.68
C ILE A 30 0.18 -1.53 1.50
N PHE A 31 0.91 -2.55 1.08
CA PHE A 31 0.39 -3.89 0.86
C PHE A 31 0.84 -4.74 2.03
N ASN A 32 -0.14 -5.32 2.75
CA ASN A 32 0.12 -6.33 3.77
C ASN A 32 1.09 -5.89 4.89
N GLU A 33 1.23 -4.59 5.15
CA GLU A 33 2.24 -4.00 6.03
C GLU A 33 3.71 -4.34 5.67
N THR A 34 3.99 -4.94 4.50
CA THR A 34 5.34 -5.36 4.09
C THR A 34 5.90 -4.55 2.91
N ILE A 35 5.10 -4.32 1.87
CA ILE A 35 5.54 -3.62 0.66
C ILE A 35 4.88 -2.25 0.61
N THR A 36 5.66 -1.23 0.24
CA THR A 36 5.15 0.12 0.04
C THR A 36 5.45 0.62 -1.36
N LEU A 37 4.55 1.44 -1.88
CA LEU A 37 4.64 2.05 -3.21
C LEU A 37 4.24 3.51 -3.11
N GLU A 38 5.10 4.40 -3.56
CA GLU A 38 4.88 5.84 -3.53
C GLU A 38 4.55 6.39 -4.91
N GLY A 39 3.64 7.37 -4.94
CA GLY A 39 3.21 8.05 -6.15
C GLY A 39 2.21 7.26 -6.98
N ALA A 40 1.75 7.92 -8.05
CA ALA A 40 0.93 7.28 -9.06
C ALA A 40 1.83 6.56 -10.08
N VAL A 41 1.63 5.27 -10.27
CA VAL A 41 2.37 4.43 -11.23
C VAL A 41 1.41 3.78 -12.22
N PRO A 42 1.91 3.27 -13.37
CA PRO A 42 1.10 2.46 -14.27
C PRO A 42 0.50 1.23 -13.57
N GLU A 43 -0.65 0.76 -14.08
CA GLU A 43 -1.40 -0.37 -13.50
C GLU A 43 -0.57 -1.66 -13.41
N GLU A 44 0.24 -1.94 -14.44
CA GLU A 44 1.11 -3.12 -14.48
C GLU A 44 2.10 -3.12 -13.31
N VAL A 45 2.74 -1.98 -13.04
CA VAL A 45 3.69 -1.82 -11.93
C VAL A 45 2.98 -1.98 -10.58
N TYR A 46 1.76 -1.46 -10.46
CA TYR A 46 0.96 -1.61 -9.23
C TYR A 46 0.61 -3.09 -8.98
N LEU A 47 0.18 -3.80 -10.02
CA LEU A 47 -0.19 -5.22 -9.93
C LEU A 47 1.00 -6.09 -9.54
N GLU A 48 2.20 -5.80 -10.06
CA GLU A 48 3.44 -6.50 -9.67
C GLU A 48 3.68 -6.40 -8.15
N GLN A 49 3.47 -5.23 -7.54
CA GLN A 49 3.63 -5.07 -6.10
C GLN A 49 2.57 -5.84 -5.31
N VAL A 50 1.32 -5.86 -5.77
CA VAL A 50 0.24 -6.65 -5.15
C VAL A 50 0.58 -8.14 -5.16
N LEU A 51 1.02 -8.67 -6.30
CA LEU A 51 1.37 -10.08 -6.44
C LEU A 51 2.58 -10.44 -5.58
N LYS A 52 3.61 -9.59 -5.55
CA LYS A 52 4.77 -9.79 -4.69
C LYS A 52 4.39 -9.82 -3.19
N ALA A 53 3.54 -8.90 -2.75
CA ALA A 53 3.07 -8.85 -1.36
C ALA A 53 2.20 -10.05 -0.99
N ALA A 54 1.50 -10.65 -1.95
CA ALA A 54 0.72 -11.87 -1.74
C ALA A 54 1.61 -13.11 -1.61
N ASP A 55 2.71 -13.18 -2.38
CA ASP A 55 3.65 -14.32 -2.36
C ASP A 55 4.52 -14.34 -1.09
N GLU A 56 4.94 -13.17 -0.59
CA GLU A 56 5.71 -13.03 0.66
C GLU A 56 4.97 -13.57 1.91
N GLN A 57 3.64 -13.66 1.89
CA GLN A 57 2.85 -14.21 3.01
C GLN A 57 2.73 -15.74 3.00
N VAL A 58 3.05 -16.38 1.88
CA VAL A 58 2.89 -17.83 1.69
C VAL A 58 4.21 -18.58 1.91
N SER A 59 5.32 -17.85 2.06
CA SER A 59 6.67 -18.37 2.32
C SER A 59 6.99 -18.45 3.81
#